data_AF-A0A7S0ADR5-F1
#
_entry.id   AF-A0A7S0ADR5-F1
#
_cell.length_a   1.000
_cell.length_b   1.000
_cell.length_c   1.000
_cell.angle_alpha   90.00
_cell.angle_beta   90.00
_cell.angle_gamma   90.00
#
_symmetry.space_group_name_H-M   'P 1'
#
loop_
_entity.id
_entity.type
_entity.pdbx_description
1 polymer ?
#
loop_
_entity_poly.entity_id
_entity_poly.type
_entity_poly.pdbx_seq_one_letter_code
_entity_poly.pdbx_strand_id
1 'polypeptide(L)'
;GSRDRAAMQVEAAPQPGRTNARERQGGSWRRLLLCVARHRRCAPLIAWCDRFFLWVLRQLGFSLPDPLPARAAWQARGVRRLVLVCLLCLGVVVSDQVYCVIRGWWLLLSGVDKSCGALRNWLMGYCIALTMLPFWFGVAGPLIIWWAINGNLIRSRLPAACKESSPALWSFIDEVFVSSFLTCGCMVLAAALLFCVRLRAARLHRIWGTAGPAAEDVINSILAEPAPEVPPGAECTICLDEGTPQTRWRSLRCGHHFHEACLLEWLRRARRCPLCRLDLHVAYIAGDETPEVEAGASGA
;
A
#
# COMPACT_ATOMS: atom_id res chain seq x y z
N GLY A 1 60.70 7.54 42.43
CA GLY A 1 61.31 6.32 41.85
C GLY A 1 60.37 5.17 42.11
N SER A 2 59.84 4.47 41.10
CA SER A 2 60.55 3.41 40.34
C SER A 2 60.99 2.30 41.33
N ARG A 3 60.52 1.04 41.29
CA ARG A 3 60.33 0.11 40.17
C ARG A 3 59.53 -1.13 40.65
N ASP A 4 58.69 -1.63 39.76
CA ASP A 4 58.55 -3.03 39.28
C ASP A 4 58.59 -4.22 40.24
N ARG A 5 57.50 -5.01 40.21
CA ARG A 5 57.55 -6.46 39.91
C ARG A 5 56.20 -6.95 39.33
N ALA A 6 56.23 -7.30 38.05
CA ALA A 6 55.35 -8.28 37.40
C ALA A 6 55.55 -9.68 38.04
N ALA A 7 54.77 -10.75 37.85
CA ALA A 7 53.70 -11.13 36.95
C ALA A 7 52.97 -12.33 37.59
N MET A 8 51.78 -12.69 37.09
CA MET A 8 51.32 -14.06 36.75
C MET A 8 49.79 -14.14 36.87
N GLN A 9 49.11 -13.83 35.77
CA GLN A 9 47.70 -14.13 35.54
C GLN A 9 47.58 -15.60 35.12
N VAL A 10 46.74 -16.36 35.81
CA VAL A 10 46.34 -17.71 35.41
C VAL A 10 45.05 -17.59 34.60
N GLU A 11 45.11 -18.06 33.34
CA GLU A 11 43.97 -18.23 32.45
C GLU A 11 42.96 -19.25 33.00
N ALA A 12 41.68 -18.89 33.01
CA ALA A 12 40.58 -19.83 33.17
C ALA A 12 39.58 -19.63 32.02
N ALA A 13 39.43 -20.66 31.19
CA ALA A 13 38.57 -20.69 30.02
C ALA A 13 37.06 -20.63 30.38
N PRO A 14 36.21 -19.95 29.59
CA PRO A 14 34.76 -20.01 29.78
C PRO A 14 34.12 -21.18 29.02
N GLN A 15 33.28 -21.95 29.72
CA GLN A 15 32.53 -23.08 29.18
C GLN A 15 31.43 -22.65 28.18
N PRO A 16 31.07 -23.51 27.20
CA PRO A 16 30.01 -23.23 26.25
C PRO A 16 28.64 -23.71 26.75
N GLY A 17 27.60 -22.90 26.49
CA GLY A 17 26.29 -23.45 26.17
C GLY A 17 25.16 -23.27 27.20
N ARG A 18 24.50 -22.10 27.15
CA ARG A 18 23.03 -22.00 27.31
C ARG A 18 22.50 -20.95 26.35
N THR A 19 22.27 -21.34 25.10
CA THR A 19 21.52 -20.51 24.14
C THR A 19 20.02 -20.69 24.37
N ASN A 20 19.35 -19.56 24.57
CA ASN A 20 17.93 -19.46 24.88
C ASN A 20 17.05 -20.13 23.81
N ALA A 21 16.17 -21.03 24.25
CA ALA A 21 15.19 -21.72 23.41
C ALA A 21 14.15 -20.80 22.72
N ARG A 22 14.15 -19.49 23.02
CA ARG A 22 13.21 -18.49 22.47
C ARG A 22 13.59 -17.98 21.07
N GLU A 23 14.83 -18.19 20.61
CA GLU A 23 15.29 -17.74 19.28
C GLU A 23 14.99 -18.72 18.14
N ARG A 24 14.64 -19.98 18.45
CA ARG A 24 14.39 -21.01 17.41
C ARG A 24 13.05 -20.84 16.68
N GLN A 25 12.06 -20.17 17.26
CA GLN A 25 10.74 -20.00 16.62
C GLN A 25 10.68 -18.80 15.65
N GLY A 26 11.48 -17.75 15.84
CA GLY A 26 11.54 -16.58 14.93
C GLY A 26 12.26 -16.86 13.59
N GLY A 27 13.10 -17.91 13.53
CA GLY A 27 13.84 -18.31 12.34
C GLY A 27 13.09 -19.23 11.38
N SER A 28 11.96 -19.82 11.78
CA SER A 28 11.19 -20.74 10.94
C SER A 28 10.39 -19.99 9.87
N TRP A 29 9.69 -18.92 10.25
CA TRP A 29 8.95 -18.07 9.30
C TRP A 29 9.85 -17.33 8.32
N ARG A 30 11.02 -16.83 8.78
CA ARG A 30 12.02 -16.22 7.87
C ARG A 30 12.58 -17.23 6.88
N ARG A 31 12.82 -18.48 7.30
CA ARG A 31 13.27 -19.56 6.41
C ARG A 31 12.18 -20.05 5.45
N LEU A 32 10.92 -20.12 5.88
CA LEU A 32 9.77 -20.41 5.02
C LEU A 32 9.54 -19.31 3.98
N LEU A 33 9.60 -18.04 4.37
CA LEU A 33 9.51 -16.90 3.45
C LEU A 33 10.68 -16.85 2.48
N LEU A 34 11.90 -17.16 2.94
CA LEU A 34 13.08 -17.31 2.07
C LEU A 34 12.96 -18.53 1.14
N CYS A 35 12.33 -19.62 1.57
CA CYS A 35 12.11 -20.82 0.76
C CYS A 35 11.07 -20.58 -0.35
N VAL A 36 9.96 -19.90 -0.03
CA VAL A 36 8.97 -19.44 -1.00
C VAL A 36 9.57 -18.41 -1.97
N ALA A 37 10.42 -17.50 -1.48
CA ALA A 37 11.15 -16.54 -2.31
C ALA A 37 12.23 -17.18 -3.21
N ARG A 38 12.76 -18.34 -2.83
CA ARG A 38 13.83 -19.05 -3.55
C ARG A 38 13.32 -20.09 -4.55
N HIS A 39 12.01 -20.31 -4.64
CA HIS A 39 11.44 -21.12 -5.71
C HIS A 39 11.53 -20.36 -7.04
N ARG A 40 12.57 -20.65 -7.84
CA ARG A 40 12.82 -20.07 -9.19
C ARG A 40 11.59 -20.07 -10.10
N ARG A 41 10.62 -20.97 -9.86
CA ARG A 41 9.35 -21.07 -10.61
C ARG A 41 8.37 -19.92 -10.36
N CYS A 42 8.42 -19.26 -9.19
CA CYS A 42 7.49 -18.17 -8.85
C CYS A 42 8.02 -16.78 -9.19
N ALA A 43 9.34 -16.63 -9.39
CA ALA A 43 9.98 -15.38 -9.80
C ALA A 43 9.34 -14.73 -11.06
N PRO A 44 9.05 -15.45 -12.17
CA PRO A 44 8.45 -14.84 -13.35
C PRO A 44 7.03 -14.34 -13.10
N LEU A 45 6.24 -15.06 -12.29
CA LEU A 45 4.87 -14.67 -11.94
C LEU A 45 4.85 -13.40 -11.09
N ILE A 46 5.70 -13.32 -10.07
CA ILE A 46 5.80 -12.13 -9.20
C ILE A 46 6.22 -10.91 -10.02
N ALA A 47 7.20 -11.06 -10.91
CA ALA A 47 7.64 -9.99 -11.80
C ALA A 47 6.56 -9.56 -12.80
N TRP A 48 5.75 -10.50 -13.29
CA TRP A 48 4.60 -10.19 -14.13
C TRP A 48 3.54 -9.40 -13.34
N CYS A 49 3.20 -9.84 -12.12
CA CYS A 49 2.25 -9.11 -11.26
C CYS A 49 2.76 -7.72 -10.86
N ASP A 50 4.06 -7.53 -10.66
CA ASP A 50 4.66 -6.22 -10.37
C ASP A 50 4.51 -5.29 -11.59
N ARG A 51 4.84 -5.78 -12.79
CA ARG A 51 4.69 -5.02 -14.04
C ARG A 51 3.24 -4.66 -14.34
N PHE A 52 2.33 -5.62 -14.18
CA PHE A 52 0.90 -5.38 -14.36
C PHE A 52 0.37 -4.31 -13.39
N PHE A 53 0.74 -4.39 -12.10
CA PHE A 53 0.33 -3.40 -11.11
C PHE A 53 0.87 -2.00 -11.42
N LEU A 54 2.13 -1.88 -11.82
CA LEU A 54 2.72 -0.60 -12.23
C LEU A 54 2.06 -0.05 -13.50
N TRP A 55 1.71 -0.91 -14.45
CA TRP A 55 0.93 -0.52 -15.62
C TRP A 55 -0.44 0.04 -15.22
N VAL A 56 -1.16 -0.60 -14.29
CA VAL A 56 -2.43 -0.08 -13.77
C VAL A 56 -2.25 1.29 -13.10
N LEU A 57 -1.20 1.46 -12.29
CA LEU A 57 -0.90 2.76 -11.67
C LEU A 57 -0.66 3.84 -12.74
N ARG A 58 0.07 3.54 -13.81
CA ARG A 58 0.29 4.49 -14.91
C ARG A 58 -1.00 4.89 -15.61
N GLN A 59 -1.91 3.93 -15.85
CA GLN A 59 -3.23 4.23 -16.42
C GLN A 59 -4.08 5.13 -15.51
N LEU A 60 -3.88 5.02 -14.19
CA LEU A 60 -4.51 5.90 -13.20
C LEU A 60 -3.84 7.28 -13.07
N GLY A 61 -2.89 7.61 -13.95
CA GLY A 61 -2.20 8.90 -13.98
C GLY A 61 -0.95 8.99 -13.10
N PHE A 62 -0.49 7.88 -12.51
CA PHE A 62 0.73 7.87 -11.71
C PHE A 62 1.96 7.71 -12.60
N SER A 63 2.70 8.81 -12.82
CA SER A 63 3.91 8.80 -13.64
C SER A 63 5.12 8.34 -12.80
N LEU A 64 5.53 7.08 -12.87
CA LEU A 64 6.66 6.53 -12.09
C LEU A 64 7.87 6.21 -12.98
N PRO A 65 9.11 6.43 -12.50
CA PRO A 65 10.35 6.23 -13.26
C PRO A 65 10.56 4.74 -13.60
N ASP A 66 11.14 4.49 -14.76
CA ASP A 66 11.53 3.14 -15.23
C ASP A 66 13.04 3.09 -15.47
N PRO A 67 13.80 2.17 -14.83
CA PRO A 67 13.37 1.21 -13.80
C PRO A 67 13.11 1.86 -12.43
N LEU A 68 12.18 1.31 -11.65
CA LEU A 68 11.90 1.79 -10.28
C LEU A 68 13.08 1.48 -9.33
N PRO A 69 13.50 2.45 -8.49
CA PRO A 69 14.46 2.21 -7.40
C PRO A 69 13.96 1.13 -6.42
N ALA A 70 14.88 0.41 -5.76
CA ALA A 70 14.55 -0.72 -4.88
C ALA A 70 13.58 -0.33 -3.73
N ARG A 71 13.80 0.84 -3.11
CA ARG A 71 12.91 1.39 -2.07
C ARG A 71 11.51 1.70 -2.60
N ALA A 72 11.42 2.33 -3.77
CA ALA A 72 10.15 2.63 -4.44
C ALA A 72 9.38 1.34 -4.80
N ALA A 73 10.09 0.33 -5.31
CA ALA A 73 9.53 -0.98 -5.62
C ALA A 73 8.99 -1.70 -4.37
N TRP A 74 9.66 -1.58 -3.21
CA TRP A 74 9.15 -2.11 -1.95
C TRP A 74 7.85 -1.41 -1.52
N GLN A 75 7.81 -0.07 -1.59
CA GLN A 75 6.60 0.71 -1.27
C GLN A 75 5.44 0.36 -2.21
N ALA A 76 5.68 0.24 -3.51
CA ALA A 76 4.69 -0.17 -4.51
C ALA A 76 4.13 -1.58 -4.22
N ARG A 77 4.99 -2.54 -3.84
CA ARG A 77 4.54 -3.89 -3.41
C ARG A 77 3.62 -3.82 -2.18
N GLY A 78 3.88 -2.89 -1.26
CA GLY A 78 3.00 -2.61 -0.13
C GLY A 78 1.61 -2.13 -0.53
N VAL A 79 1.53 -1.21 -1.50
CA VAL A 79 0.24 -0.75 -2.06
C VAL A 79 -0.50 -1.89 -2.76
N ARG A 80 0.19 -2.69 -3.57
CA ARG A 80 -0.41 -3.86 -4.23
C ARG A 80 -1.04 -4.84 -3.25
N ARG A 81 -0.36 -5.15 -2.13
CA ARG A 81 -0.91 -6.04 -1.10
C ARG A 81 -2.24 -5.52 -0.56
N LEU A 82 -2.35 -4.22 -0.29
CA LEU A 82 -3.59 -3.62 0.18
C LEU A 82 -4.71 -3.68 -0.88
N VAL A 83 -4.37 -3.48 -2.15
CA VAL A 83 -5.32 -3.65 -3.27
C VAL A 83 -5.82 -5.09 -3.35
N LEU A 84 -4.93 -6.08 -3.22
CA LEU A 84 -5.31 -7.49 -3.22
C LEU A 84 -6.25 -7.83 -2.05
N VAL A 85 -5.95 -7.36 -0.83
CA VAL A 85 -6.85 -7.55 0.32
C VAL A 85 -8.19 -6.87 0.08
N CYS A 86 -8.21 -5.66 -0.48
CA CYS A 86 -9.45 -4.98 -0.85
C CYS A 86 -10.29 -5.80 -1.85
N LEU A 87 -9.66 -6.35 -2.89
CA LEU A 87 -10.33 -7.20 -3.88
C LEU A 87 -10.88 -8.48 -3.24
N LEU A 88 -10.17 -9.08 -2.28
CA LEU A 88 -10.66 -10.23 -1.51
C LEU A 88 -11.89 -9.86 -0.68
N CYS A 89 -11.88 -8.72 0.03
CA CYS A 89 -13.06 -8.26 0.77
C CYS A 89 -14.27 -8.04 -0.15
N LEU A 90 -14.06 -7.43 -1.32
CA LEU A 90 -15.13 -7.25 -2.31
C LEU A 90 -15.62 -8.59 -2.87
N GLY A 91 -14.71 -9.54 -3.10
CA GLY A 91 -15.06 -10.91 -3.51
C GLY A 91 -15.96 -11.61 -2.49
N VAL A 92 -15.63 -11.52 -1.20
CA VAL A 92 -16.47 -12.08 -0.12
C VAL A 92 -17.87 -11.47 -0.14
N VAL A 93 -17.98 -10.14 -0.28
CA VAL A 93 -19.28 -9.46 -0.40
C VAL A 93 -20.07 -10.00 -1.58
N VAL A 94 -19.47 -10.07 -2.77
CA VAL A 94 -20.16 -10.57 -3.97
C VAL A 94 -20.61 -12.02 -3.81
N SER A 95 -19.77 -12.89 -3.27
CA SER A 95 -20.11 -14.30 -3.01
C SER A 95 -21.27 -14.44 -2.02
N ASP A 96 -21.25 -13.65 -0.94
CA ASP A 96 -22.32 -13.61 0.07
C ASP A 96 -23.65 -13.17 -0.54
N GLN A 97 -23.65 -12.10 -1.34
CA GLN A 97 -24.86 -11.63 -2.03
C GLN A 97 -25.42 -12.66 -3.02
N VAL A 98 -24.56 -13.30 -3.81
CA VAL A 98 -24.96 -14.37 -4.74
C VAL A 98 -25.58 -15.54 -3.99
N TYR A 99 -24.98 -15.94 -2.87
CA TYR A 99 -25.52 -16.98 -2.00
C TYR A 99 -26.93 -16.64 -1.49
N CYS A 100 -27.12 -15.44 -0.94
CA CYS A 100 -28.40 -14.98 -0.42
C CYS A 100 -29.49 -14.95 -1.51
N VAL A 101 -29.16 -14.50 -2.72
CA VAL A 101 -30.09 -14.46 -3.86
C VAL A 101 -30.48 -15.87 -4.28
N ILE A 102 -29.52 -16.77 -4.50
CA ILE A 102 -29.80 -18.15 -4.91
C ILE A 102 -30.66 -18.86 -3.87
N ARG A 103 -30.28 -18.76 -2.59
CA ARG A 103 -31.01 -19.40 -1.49
C ARG A 103 -32.41 -18.81 -1.31
N GLY A 104 -32.55 -17.48 -1.41
CA GLY A 104 -33.84 -16.81 -1.30
C GLY A 104 -34.81 -17.18 -2.43
N TRP A 105 -34.35 -17.22 -3.67
CA TRP A 105 -35.16 -17.70 -4.81
C TRP A 105 -35.54 -19.17 -4.68
N TRP A 106 -34.62 -20.03 -4.24
CA TRP A 106 -34.90 -21.44 -4.01
C TRP A 106 -36.01 -21.66 -2.98
N LEU A 107 -36.00 -20.88 -1.88
CA LEU A 107 -37.06 -20.91 -0.86
C LEU A 107 -38.41 -20.44 -1.40
N LEU A 108 -38.45 -19.41 -2.25
CA LEU A 108 -39.68 -18.96 -2.89
C LEU A 108 -40.26 -20.04 -3.83
N LEU A 109 -39.39 -20.71 -4.58
CA LEU A 109 -39.80 -21.75 -5.55
C LEU A 109 -40.20 -23.06 -4.90
N SER A 110 -39.66 -23.38 -3.71
CA SER A 110 -40.03 -24.57 -2.94
C SER A 110 -41.44 -24.49 -2.33
N GLY A 111 -42.09 -23.31 -2.43
CA GLY A 111 -43.42 -23.07 -1.93
C GLY A 111 -43.41 -22.64 -0.47
N VAL A 112 -44.02 -21.48 -0.20
CA VAL A 112 -44.21 -20.94 1.15
C VAL A 112 -45.68 -21.01 1.50
N ASP A 113 -46.00 -21.52 2.68
CA ASP A 113 -47.38 -21.60 3.17
C ASP A 113 -48.05 -20.21 3.19
N LYS A 114 -49.34 -20.18 2.88
CA LYS A 114 -50.18 -18.96 2.90
C LYS A 114 -50.22 -18.33 4.30
N SER A 115 -50.09 -19.13 5.35
CA SER A 115 -49.97 -18.66 6.75
C SER A 115 -48.79 -17.70 6.96
N CYS A 116 -47.75 -17.79 6.12
CA CYS A 116 -46.54 -16.98 6.16
C CYS A 116 -46.50 -15.88 5.06
N GLY A 117 -47.67 -15.44 4.56
CA GLY A 117 -47.75 -14.52 3.40
C GLY A 117 -46.95 -13.22 3.54
N ALA A 118 -46.93 -12.59 4.72
CA ALA A 118 -46.14 -11.37 4.96
C ALA A 118 -44.64 -11.62 4.77
N LEU A 119 -44.15 -12.78 5.20
CA LEU A 119 -42.74 -13.15 5.11
C LEU A 119 -42.35 -13.57 3.70
N ARG A 120 -43.28 -14.19 2.97
CA ARG A 120 -43.13 -14.45 1.52
C ARG A 120 -42.96 -13.15 0.73
N ASN A 121 -43.78 -12.14 1.03
CA ASN A 121 -43.70 -10.84 0.36
C ASN A 121 -42.39 -10.12 0.69
N TRP A 122 -41.96 -10.16 1.96
CA TRP A 122 -40.65 -9.67 2.37
C TRP A 122 -39.52 -10.36 1.61
N LEU A 123 -39.53 -11.70 1.54
CA LEU A 123 -38.50 -12.48 0.85
C LEU A 123 -38.44 -12.14 -0.64
N MET A 124 -39.59 -12.00 -1.30
CA MET A 124 -39.67 -11.58 -2.70
C MET A 124 -39.08 -10.17 -2.90
N GLY A 125 -39.42 -9.23 -2.03
CA GLY A 125 -38.86 -7.87 -2.06
C GLY A 125 -37.34 -7.85 -1.85
N TYR A 126 -36.86 -8.64 -0.89
CA TYR A 126 -35.43 -8.82 -0.60
C TYR A 126 -34.67 -9.36 -1.82
N CYS A 127 -35.16 -10.45 -2.43
CA CYS A 127 -34.54 -11.05 -3.62
C CYS A 127 -34.48 -10.08 -4.81
N ILE A 128 -35.55 -9.32 -5.04
CA ILE A 128 -35.58 -8.29 -6.10
C ILE A 128 -34.61 -7.15 -5.78
N ALA A 129 -34.55 -6.69 -4.53
CA ALA A 129 -33.64 -5.63 -4.12
C ALA A 129 -32.17 -6.06 -4.30
N LEU A 130 -31.80 -7.29 -3.92
CA LEU A 130 -30.43 -7.79 -4.06
C LEU A 130 -30.01 -7.99 -5.52
N THR A 131 -30.91 -8.43 -6.41
CA THR A 131 -30.58 -8.58 -7.83
C THR A 131 -30.38 -7.23 -8.52
N MET A 132 -31.06 -6.18 -8.04
CA MET A 132 -30.92 -4.81 -8.55
C MET A 132 -29.77 -4.02 -7.90
N LEU A 133 -29.22 -4.52 -6.80
CA LEU A 133 -28.15 -3.90 -6.02
C LEU A 133 -26.83 -3.61 -6.78
N PRO A 134 -26.41 -4.39 -7.81
CA PRO A 134 -25.21 -4.08 -8.61
C PRO A 134 -25.25 -2.70 -9.27
N PHE A 135 -26.42 -2.07 -9.36
CA PHE A 135 -26.58 -0.73 -9.92
C PHE A 135 -26.57 0.39 -8.86
N TRP A 136 -26.48 0.05 -7.56
CA TRP A 136 -26.69 0.98 -6.42
C TRP A 136 -25.52 0.98 -5.41
N PHE A 137 -24.27 1.04 -5.90
CA PHE A 137 -23.06 0.97 -5.06
C PHE A 137 -22.97 1.99 -3.90
N GLY A 138 -23.72 3.10 -3.94
CA GLY A 138 -23.72 4.11 -2.87
C GLY A 138 -24.78 3.95 -1.77
N VAL A 139 -25.87 3.21 -2.03
CA VAL A 139 -27.04 3.12 -1.12
C VAL A 139 -27.28 1.68 -0.62
N ALA A 140 -26.59 0.71 -1.24
CA ALA A 140 -26.67 -0.71 -0.94
C ALA A 140 -26.51 -1.06 0.55
N GLY A 141 -25.55 -0.45 1.25
CA GLY A 141 -25.22 -0.81 2.64
C GLY A 141 -26.38 -0.58 3.63
N PRO A 142 -26.87 0.66 3.78
CA PRO A 142 -28.02 0.95 4.65
C PRO A 142 -29.28 0.16 4.28
N LEU A 143 -29.50 -0.09 2.99
CA LEU A 143 -30.66 -0.86 2.51
C LEU A 143 -30.60 -2.32 2.95
N ILE A 144 -29.44 -2.98 2.87
CA ILE A 144 -29.29 -4.38 3.32
C ILE A 144 -29.63 -4.51 4.83
N ILE A 145 -29.09 -3.62 5.66
CA ILE A 145 -29.36 -3.60 7.11
C ILE A 145 -30.84 -3.34 7.39
N TRP A 146 -31.44 -2.40 6.66
CA TRP A 146 -32.87 -2.11 6.77
C TRP A 146 -33.73 -3.33 6.45
N TRP A 147 -33.42 -4.06 5.37
CA TRP A 147 -34.13 -5.30 5.01
C TRP A 147 -34.03 -6.36 6.10
N ALA A 148 -32.84 -6.56 6.69
CA ALA A 148 -32.63 -7.52 7.77
C ALA A 148 -33.41 -7.18 9.05
N ILE A 149 -33.47 -5.89 9.42
CA ILE A 149 -34.27 -5.41 10.56
C ILE A 149 -35.77 -5.60 10.26
N ASN A 150 -36.22 -5.22 9.06
CA ASN A 150 -37.61 -5.34 8.66
C ASN A 150 -38.08 -6.81 8.65
N GLY A 151 -37.24 -7.73 8.17
CA GLY A 151 -37.52 -9.16 8.18
C GLY A 151 -37.69 -9.72 9.59
N ASN A 152 -36.80 -9.32 10.52
CA ASN A 152 -36.93 -9.67 11.94
C ASN A 152 -38.18 -9.08 12.60
N LEU A 153 -38.56 -7.85 12.24
CA LEU A 153 -39.76 -7.20 12.75
C LEU A 153 -41.06 -7.88 12.24
N ILE A 154 -41.06 -8.34 10.98
CA ILE A 154 -42.18 -9.13 10.44
C ILE A 154 -42.23 -10.49 11.15
N ARG A 155 -41.07 -11.14 11.34
CA ARG A 155 -40.95 -12.42 12.04
C ARG A 155 -41.50 -12.37 13.47
N SER A 156 -41.26 -11.28 14.21
CA SER A 156 -41.74 -11.14 15.60
C SER A 156 -43.25 -10.93 15.73
N ARG A 157 -43.94 -10.57 14.65
CA ARG A 157 -45.39 -10.35 14.61
C ARG A 157 -46.19 -11.55 14.10
N LEU A 158 -45.52 -12.61 13.67
CA LEU A 158 -46.14 -13.80 13.07
C LEU A 158 -46.42 -14.89 14.12
N PRO A 159 -47.50 -15.68 13.95
CA PRO A 159 -47.84 -16.76 14.87
C PRO A 159 -46.82 -17.92 14.78
N ALA A 160 -46.64 -18.64 15.88
CA ALA A 160 -45.68 -19.75 15.99
C ALA A 160 -45.92 -20.88 14.96
N ALA A 161 -47.17 -21.05 14.50
CA ALA A 161 -47.52 -22.01 13.44
C ALA A 161 -46.72 -21.80 12.14
N CYS A 162 -46.32 -20.56 11.81
CA CYS A 162 -45.51 -20.26 10.63
C CYS A 162 -44.08 -20.82 10.74
N LYS A 163 -43.54 -20.91 11.97
CA LYS A 163 -42.22 -21.51 12.21
C LYS A 163 -42.22 -23.01 11.92
N GLU A 164 -43.31 -23.69 12.27
CA GLU A 164 -43.47 -25.14 12.04
C GLU A 164 -43.76 -25.45 10.57
N SER A 165 -44.55 -24.64 9.88
CA SER A 165 -44.88 -24.85 8.47
C SER A 165 -43.73 -24.53 7.52
N SER A 166 -42.82 -23.63 7.88
CA SER A 166 -41.70 -23.21 7.01
C SER A 166 -40.42 -22.89 7.81
N PRO A 167 -39.77 -23.91 8.41
CA PRO A 167 -38.59 -23.71 9.26
C PRO A 167 -37.38 -23.17 8.50
N ALA A 168 -37.21 -23.56 7.22
CA ALA A 168 -36.11 -23.10 6.38
C ALA A 168 -36.19 -21.61 6.04
N LEU A 169 -37.42 -21.07 5.88
CA LEU A 169 -37.66 -19.64 5.71
C LEU A 169 -37.36 -18.88 7.01
N TRP A 170 -37.70 -19.50 8.16
CA TRP A 170 -37.50 -18.90 9.47
C TRP A 170 -36.02 -18.74 9.82
N SER A 171 -35.19 -19.73 9.51
CA SER A 171 -33.74 -19.69 9.72
C SER A 171 -33.02 -18.82 8.68
N PHE A 172 -33.55 -18.71 7.47
CA PHE A 172 -32.99 -17.83 6.44
C PHE A 172 -32.94 -16.35 6.88
N ILE A 173 -33.87 -15.89 7.71
CA ILE A 173 -33.86 -14.51 8.23
C ILE A 173 -32.68 -14.28 9.17
N ASP A 174 -32.30 -15.28 9.96
CA ASP A 174 -31.11 -15.21 10.81
C ASP A 174 -29.84 -15.15 9.95
N GLU A 175 -29.80 -15.92 8.86
CA GLU A 175 -28.69 -15.88 7.91
C GLU A 175 -28.57 -14.52 7.22
N VAL A 176 -29.69 -13.94 6.77
CA VAL A 176 -29.72 -12.59 6.19
C VAL A 176 -29.22 -11.54 7.18
N PHE A 177 -29.59 -11.68 8.47
CA PHE A 177 -29.10 -10.79 9.51
C PHE A 177 -27.58 -10.89 9.68
N VAL A 178 -27.03 -12.10 9.79
CA VAL A 178 -25.58 -12.33 9.91
C VAL A 178 -24.82 -11.88 8.66
N SER A 179 -25.31 -12.22 7.47
CA SER A 179 -24.77 -11.79 6.17
C SER A 179 -24.73 -10.25 6.07
N SER A 180 -25.75 -9.56 6.60
CA SER A 180 -25.78 -8.09 6.62
C SER A 180 -24.62 -7.48 7.40
N PHE A 181 -24.28 -8.04 8.58
CA PHE A 181 -23.12 -7.58 9.35
C PHE A 181 -21.79 -7.91 8.68
N LEU A 182 -21.66 -9.12 8.11
CA LEU A 182 -20.47 -9.53 7.38
C LEU A 182 -20.22 -8.60 6.18
N THR A 183 -21.25 -8.39 5.36
CA THR A 183 -21.18 -7.49 4.20
C THR A 183 -20.83 -6.07 4.62
N CYS A 184 -21.48 -5.51 5.64
CA CYS A 184 -21.17 -4.17 6.15
C CYS A 184 -19.72 -4.06 6.65
N GLY A 185 -19.25 -5.03 7.44
CA GLY A 185 -17.88 -5.08 7.94
C GLY A 185 -16.84 -5.16 6.80
N CYS A 186 -17.08 -6.00 5.79
CA CYS A 186 -16.23 -6.11 4.62
C CYS A 186 -16.22 -4.82 3.79
N MET A 187 -17.35 -4.13 3.63
CA MET A 187 -17.43 -2.85 2.92
C MET A 187 -16.67 -1.73 3.65
N VAL A 188 -16.82 -1.63 4.98
CA VAL A 188 -16.07 -0.64 5.79
C VAL A 188 -14.56 -0.91 5.72
N LEU A 189 -14.16 -2.18 5.84
CA LEU A 189 -12.75 -2.56 5.70
C LEU A 189 -12.22 -2.25 4.29
N ALA A 190 -12.97 -2.57 3.23
CA ALA A 190 -12.61 -2.25 1.86
C ALA A 190 -12.46 -0.73 1.65
N ALA A 191 -13.37 0.09 2.19
CA ALA A 191 -13.29 1.53 2.12
C ALA A 191 -12.03 2.08 2.84
N ALA A 192 -11.74 1.57 4.05
CA ALA A 192 -10.54 1.94 4.80
C ALA A 192 -9.25 1.54 4.05
N LEU A 193 -9.24 0.35 3.43
CA LEU A 193 -8.12 -0.12 2.61
C LEU A 193 -7.94 0.73 1.35
N LEU A 194 -9.02 1.09 0.64
CA LEU A 194 -8.97 1.98 -0.52
C LEU A 194 -8.47 3.36 -0.14
N PHE A 195 -8.91 3.90 0.99
CA PHE A 195 -8.39 5.16 1.52
C PHE A 195 -6.89 5.06 1.81
N CYS A 196 -6.44 3.99 2.48
CA CYS A 196 -5.02 3.73 2.71
C CYS A 196 -4.22 3.57 1.41
N VAL A 197 -4.77 2.87 0.42
CA VAL A 197 -4.18 2.72 -0.92
C VAL A 197 -4.03 4.09 -1.58
N ARG A 198 -5.06 4.92 -1.55
CA ARG A 198 -5.02 6.28 -2.10
C ARG A 198 -3.95 7.13 -1.44
N LEU A 199 -3.89 7.14 -0.11
CA LEU A 199 -2.87 7.89 0.63
C LEU A 199 -1.45 7.40 0.30
N ARG A 200 -1.24 6.09 0.25
CA ARG A 200 0.08 5.52 -0.04
C ARG A 200 0.48 5.70 -1.51
N ALA A 201 -0.45 5.56 -2.44
CA ALA A 201 -0.21 5.82 -3.86
C ALA A 201 0.10 7.30 -4.10
N ALA A 202 -0.64 8.22 -3.48
CA ALA A 202 -0.35 9.65 -3.55
C ALA A 202 1.01 10.01 -2.94
N ARG A 203 1.40 9.37 -1.82
CA ARG A 203 2.74 9.53 -1.25
C ARG A 203 3.82 8.98 -2.20
N LEU A 204 3.59 7.81 -2.78
CA LEU A 204 4.51 7.22 -3.77
C LEU A 204 4.68 8.15 -4.98
N HIS A 205 3.59 8.74 -5.48
CA HIS A 205 3.63 9.71 -6.57
C HIS A 205 4.40 10.98 -6.20
N ARG A 206 4.17 11.53 -5.01
CA ARG A 206 4.86 12.77 -4.60
C ARG A 206 6.37 12.57 -4.46
N ILE A 207 6.80 11.43 -3.92
CA ILE A 207 8.22 11.17 -3.69
C ILE A 207 8.90 10.66 -4.96
N TRP A 208 8.27 9.78 -5.72
CA TRP A 208 8.95 9.10 -6.83
C TRP A 208 8.42 9.53 -8.21
N GLY A 209 7.34 10.29 -8.28
CA GLY A 209 6.65 10.60 -9.53
C GLY A 209 7.42 11.55 -10.45
N THR A 210 7.49 11.23 -11.74
CA THR A 210 8.38 11.86 -12.74
C THR A 210 8.03 13.29 -13.12
N ALA A 211 6.91 13.80 -12.61
CA ALA A 211 6.39 15.13 -12.85
C ALA A 211 6.01 15.78 -11.51
N GLY A 212 6.55 16.97 -11.24
CA GLY A 212 6.26 17.75 -10.04
C GLY A 212 7.46 18.48 -9.44
N PRO A 213 7.23 19.21 -8.33
CA PRO A 213 8.28 19.85 -7.55
C PRO A 213 9.22 18.82 -6.93
N ALA A 214 10.42 19.27 -6.54
CA ALA A 214 11.32 18.48 -5.74
C ALA A 214 10.72 18.25 -4.33
N ALA A 215 10.95 17.06 -3.77
CA ALA A 215 10.57 16.79 -2.39
C ALA A 215 11.50 17.54 -1.42
N GLU A 216 10.95 17.95 -0.28
CA GLU A 216 11.65 18.80 0.70
C GLU A 216 12.93 18.15 1.24
N ASP A 217 12.93 16.82 1.38
CA ASP A 217 14.11 16.03 1.75
C ASP A 217 15.24 16.17 0.72
N VAL A 218 14.92 16.14 -0.58
CA VAL A 218 15.90 16.35 -1.67
C VAL A 218 16.46 17.77 -1.63
N ILE A 219 15.59 18.76 -1.43
CA ILE A 219 16.01 20.16 -1.32
C ILE A 219 16.99 20.31 -0.15
N ASN A 220 16.65 19.77 1.03
CA ASN A 220 17.52 19.81 2.20
C ASN A 220 18.85 19.10 1.97
N SER A 221 18.87 17.96 1.28
CA SER A 221 20.11 17.28 0.92
C SER A 221 21.00 18.12 -0.02
N ILE A 222 20.41 18.81 -1.01
CA ILE A 222 21.16 19.72 -1.89
C ILE A 222 21.73 20.91 -1.10
N LEU A 223 20.95 21.47 -0.16
CA LEU A 223 21.39 22.59 0.67
C LEU A 223 22.44 22.20 1.72
N ALA A 224 22.49 20.92 2.10
CA ALA A 224 23.50 20.38 3.02
C ALA A 224 24.86 20.13 2.33
N GLU A 225 24.89 19.99 1.00
CA GLU A 225 26.15 19.85 0.26
C GLU A 225 26.99 21.14 0.39
N PRO A 226 28.33 21.02 0.53
CA PRO A 226 29.20 22.17 0.69
C PRO A 226 29.12 23.10 -0.53
N ALA A 227 29.42 24.39 -0.30
CA ALA A 227 29.46 25.37 -1.38
C ALA A 227 30.50 24.94 -2.43
N PRO A 228 30.14 24.92 -3.73
CA PRO A 228 31.08 24.55 -4.77
C PRO A 228 32.12 25.63 -4.99
N GLU A 229 33.31 25.20 -5.40
CA GLU A 229 34.29 26.09 -6.03
C GLU A 229 33.80 26.42 -7.44
N VAL A 230 33.25 27.61 -7.62
CA VAL A 230 32.70 28.06 -8.91
C VAL A 230 33.81 28.80 -9.69
N PRO A 231 34.06 28.43 -10.97
CA PRO A 231 35.05 29.13 -11.78
C PRO A 231 34.73 30.63 -11.91
N PRO A 232 35.74 31.51 -11.96
CA PRO A 232 35.53 32.92 -12.24
C PRO A 232 34.89 33.10 -13.63
N GLY A 233 33.78 33.84 -13.70
CA GLY A 233 32.97 34.03 -14.91
C GLY A 233 31.91 32.96 -15.16
N ALA A 234 31.58 32.13 -14.17
CA ALA A 234 30.44 31.21 -14.29
C ALA A 234 29.10 31.97 -14.24
N GLU A 235 28.23 31.68 -15.19
CA GLU A 235 26.92 32.32 -15.33
C GLU A 235 25.80 31.35 -14.91
N CYS A 236 24.82 31.82 -14.14
CA CYS A 236 23.68 31.01 -13.76
C CYS A 236 22.67 30.93 -14.92
N THR A 237 22.50 29.76 -15.52
CA THR A 237 21.64 29.59 -16.71
C THR A 237 20.14 29.74 -16.46
N ILE A 238 19.71 30.02 -15.22
CA ILE A 238 18.30 30.29 -14.87
C ILE A 238 18.01 31.79 -14.99
N CYS A 239 18.92 32.64 -14.51
CA CYS A 239 18.75 34.10 -14.52
C CYS A 239 19.65 34.81 -15.53
N LEU A 240 20.60 34.09 -16.14
CA LEU A 240 21.59 34.59 -17.10
C LEU A 240 22.47 35.70 -16.49
N ASP A 241 22.97 35.46 -15.27
CA ASP A 241 23.76 36.41 -14.49
C ASP A 241 24.90 35.68 -13.76
N GLU A 242 26.07 36.31 -13.67
CA GLU A 242 27.25 35.87 -12.89
C GLU A 242 27.06 36.12 -11.38
N GLY A 243 26.09 36.96 -11.02
CA GLY A 243 25.80 37.31 -9.65
C GLY A 243 26.84 38.24 -9.03
N THR A 244 26.84 38.29 -7.70
CA THR A 244 27.74 39.13 -6.90
C THR A 244 28.69 38.23 -6.10
N PRO A 245 29.82 38.76 -5.58
CA PRO A 245 30.73 37.98 -4.73
C PRO A 245 30.06 37.36 -3.49
N GLN A 246 28.91 37.90 -3.07
CA GLN A 246 28.13 37.41 -1.92
C GLN A 246 27.05 36.39 -2.32
N THR A 247 26.83 36.15 -3.62
CA THR A 247 25.80 35.24 -4.09
C THR A 247 26.17 33.80 -3.76
N ARG A 248 25.26 33.08 -3.12
CA ARG A 248 25.46 31.65 -2.80
C ARG A 248 25.19 30.78 -4.02
N TRP A 249 26.11 29.89 -4.31
CA TRP A 249 26.01 28.92 -5.38
C TRP A 249 25.77 27.51 -4.83
N ARG A 250 25.08 26.69 -5.61
CA ARG A 250 24.87 25.27 -5.34
C ARG A 250 25.25 24.46 -6.56
N SER A 251 25.99 23.37 -6.34
CA SER A 251 26.25 22.35 -7.36
C SER A 251 25.31 21.19 -7.15
N LEU A 252 24.80 20.64 -8.24
CA LEU A 252 24.04 19.40 -8.22
C LEU A 252 24.99 18.22 -8.45
N ARG A 253 24.64 17.01 -8.01
CA ARG A 253 25.38 15.76 -8.30
C ARG A 253 25.60 15.45 -9.79
N CYS A 254 24.93 16.16 -10.70
CA CYS A 254 25.22 16.12 -12.14
C CYS A 254 26.35 17.06 -12.60
N GLY A 255 26.96 17.82 -11.68
CA GLY A 255 28.05 18.77 -11.96
C GLY A 255 27.60 20.16 -12.43
N HIS A 256 26.29 20.44 -12.48
CA HIS A 256 25.79 21.76 -12.89
C HIS A 256 25.61 22.70 -11.70
N HIS A 257 25.94 23.99 -11.89
CA HIS A 257 25.94 25.00 -10.84
C HIS A 257 24.88 26.08 -11.08
N PHE A 258 24.23 26.52 -10.01
CA PHE A 258 23.19 27.56 -10.05
C PHE A 258 23.25 28.42 -8.79
N HIS A 259 22.71 29.63 -8.84
CA HIS A 259 22.44 30.40 -7.63
C HIS A 259 21.45 29.65 -6.73
N GLU A 260 21.68 29.66 -5.42
CA GLU A 260 20.83 28.98 -4.43
C GLU A 260 19.36 29.42 -4.58
N ALA A 261 19.11 30.73 -4.68
CA ALA A 261 17.76 31.27 -4.84
C ALA A 261 17.08 30.83 -6.15
N CYS A 262 17.81 30.88 -7.27
CA CYS A 262 17.29 30.47 -8.58
C CYS A 262 16.98 28.97 -8.62
N LEU A 263 17.87 28.17 -8.04
CA LEU A 263 17.69 26.72 -7.95
C LEU A 263 16.48 26.38 -7.07
N LEU A 264 16.34 27.02 -5.90
CA LEU A 264 15.19 26.78 -5.02
C LEU A 264 13.86 27.11 -5.70
N GLU A 265 13.77 28.22 -6.43
CA GLU A 265 12.57 28.59 -7.17
C GLU A 265 12.26 27.59 -8.30
N TRP A 266 13.30 27.08 -8.96
CA TRP A 266 13.14 26.02 -9.95
C TRP A 266 12.63 24.73 -9.30
N LEU A 267 13.21 24.31 -8.17
CA LEU A 267 12.84 23.08 -7.47
C LEU A 267 11.40 23.10 -6.94
N ARG A 268 10.83 24.28 -6.67
CA ARG A 268 9.39 24.45 -6.37
C ARG A 268 8.47 24.13 -7.53
N ARG A 269 8.98 24.07 -8.77
CA ARG A 269 8.19 23.81 -9.99
C ARG A 269 8.58 22.49 -10.65
N ALA A 270 9.86 22.16 -10.65
CA ALA A 270 10.40 20.98 -11.33
C ALA A 270 11.56 20.36 -10.55
N ARG A 271 11.53 19.03 -10.40
CA ARG A 271 12.57 18.25 -9.69
C ARG A 271 13.77 17.83 -10.54
N ARG A 272 13.83 18.26 -11.79
CA ARG A 272 14.89 17.87 -12.74
C ARG A 272 15.89 18.99 -12.90
N CYS A 273 17.16 18.65 -13.14
CA CYS A 273 18.16 19.65 -13.49
C CYS A 273 17.71 20.49 -14.72
N PRO A 274 17.79 21.84 -14.67
CA PRO A 274 17.43 22.70 -15.80
C PRO A 274 18.20 22.40 -17.10
N LEU A 275 19.44 21.92 -16.97
CA LEU A 275 20.35 21.68 -18.09
C LEU A 275 20.26 20.24 -18.62
N CYS A 276 20.65 19.26 -17.80
CA CYS A 276 20.73 17.87 -18.26
C CYS A 276 19.45 17.05 -18.02
N ARG A 277 18.40 17.64 -17.41
CA ARG A 277 17.14 16.98 -17.06
C ARG A 277 17.27 15.74 -16.16
N LEU A 278 18.43 15.53 -15.53
CA LEU A 278 18.64 14.49 -14.54
C LEU A 278 17.64 14.65 -13.39
N ASP A 279 17.01 13.55 -12.99
CA ASP A 279 16.05 13.53 -11.89
C ASP A 279 16.78 13.59 -10.55
N LEU A 280 16.63 14.70 -9.83
CA LEU A 280 17.36 14.93 -8.59
C LEU A 280 16.89 14.01 -7.47
N HIS A 281 15.67 13.46 -7.54
CA HIS A 281 15.24 12.46 -6.56
C HIS A 281 16.04 11.16 -6.71
N VAL A 282 16.38 10.78 -7.94
CA VAL A 282 17.22 9.60 -8.17
C VAL A 282 18.64 9.85 -7.66
N ALA A 283 19.21 11.00 -8.00
CA ALA A 283 20.59 11.33 -7.61
C ALA A 283 20.80 11.45 -6.09
N TYR A 284 19.80 11.98 -5.36
CA TYR A 284 19.93 12.29 -3.93
C TYR A 284 19.22 11.29 -3.00
N ILE A 285 18.14 10.62 -3.42
CA ILE A 285 17.42 9.63 -2.57
C ILE A 285 17.93 8.20 -2.82
N ALA A 286 18.29 7.85 -4.07
CA ALA A 286 18.77 6.51 -4.40
C ALA A 286 20.30 6.36 -4.29
N GLY A 287 21.04 7.48 -4.26
CA GLY A 287 22.50 7.50 -4.18
C GLY A 287 23.10 7.08 -2.83
N ASP A 288 22.31 6.95 -1.77
CA ASP A 288 22.76 6.46 -0.44
C ASP A 288 22.95 4.92 -0.39
N GLU A 289 22.70 4.21 -1.49
CA GLU A 289 22.88 2.75 -1.60
C GLU A 289 24.04 2.35 -2.53
N THR A 290 25.02 3.23 -2.79
CA THR A 290 26.28 2.76 -3.42
C THR A 290 27.13 2.03 -2.39
N PRO A 291 27.46 0.74 -2.57
CA PRO A 291 28.61 0.17 -1.88
C PRO A 291 29.82 0.99 -2.27
N GLU A 292 30.71 1.24 -1.29
CA GLU A 292 32.00 1.89 -1.47
C GLU A 292 32.64 1.40 -2.78
N VAL A 293 32.68 2.28 -3.78
CA VAL A 293 33.57 2.07 -4.93
C VAL A 293 34.96 2.26 -4.36
N GLU A 294 35.72 1.16 -4.30
CA GLU A 294 37.12 1.12 -3.93
C GLU A 294 37.86 2.28 -4.59
N ALA A 295 38.26 3.25 -3.77
CA ALA A 295 39.34 4.16 -4.08
C ALA A 295 40.61 3.32 -4.18
N GLY A 296 41.10 3.12 -5.40
CA GLY A 296 42.26 2.26 -5.65
C GLY A 296 42.97 2.55 -6.96
N ALA A 297 43.91 3.50 -6.88
CA ALA A 297 45.12 3.62 -7.69
C ALA A 297 45.02 4.16 -9.14
N SER A 298 45.31 5.45 -9.26
CA SER A 298 46.18 5.98 -10.32
C SER A 298 47.65 5.89 -9.89
N GLY A 299 48.53 5.43 -10.77
CA GLY A 299 49.94 5.83 -10.80
C GLY A 299 50.98 4.72 -10.62
N ALA A 300 51.51 4.22 -11.74
CA ALA A 300 52.94 4.11 -12.08
C ALA A 300 53.07 3.48 -13.47
#